data_AF-A0A328S9Q9-F1
#
_entry.id   AF-A0A328S9Q9-F1
#
_cell.length_a   1.000
_cell.length_b   1.000
_cell.length_c   1.000
_cell.angle_alpha   90.00
_cell.angle_beta   90.00
_cell.angle_gamma   90.00
#
_symmetry.space_group_name_H-M   'P 1'
#
loop_
_entity.id
_entity.type
_entity.pdbx_description
1 polymer ?
#
loop_
_entity_poly.entity_id
_entity_poly.type
_entity_poly.pdbx_seq_one_letter_code
_entity_poly.pdbx_strand_id
1 'polypeptide(L)'
;MGWDDAPAHVCRGGDARGLAFCCPPVKPCPVHLKLQEIGLNPQEFVNIKEEFGKKTKLGAGASTCFGSLVWCCKASKPCPLRDMELQANGISHDEYMTLKKQLSEEILKHSNVNTVNYSDEDIQSLADTFEISFDEAKNALDESGNDLKVAIKNLRMKSL
;
A
#
# COMPACT_ATOMS: atom_id res chain seq x y z
N MET A 1 -4.06 14.03 9.16
CA MET A 1 -4.89 12.88 8.74
C MET A 1 -4.13 11.62 9.16
N GLY A 2 -4.77 10.52 9.53
CA GLY A 2 -4.03 9.30 9.95
C GLY A 2 -3.07 8.71 8.91
N TRP A 3 -3.20 9.14 7.64
CA TRP A 3 -2.28 8.82 6.55
C TRP A 3 -2.35 9.92 5.47
N ASP A 4 -1.50 10.94 5.59
CA ASP A 4 -1.57 12.16 4.75
C ASP A 4 -1.26 11.90 3.27
N ASP A 5 -0.30 11.01 2.96
CA ASP A 5 0.08 10.64 1.58
C ASP A 5 -0.62 9.36 1.08
N ALA A 6 -1.78 9.03 1.65
CA ALA A 6 -2.50 7.80 1.34
C ALA A 6 -2.79 7.68 -0.17
N PRO A 7 -2.45 6.55 -0.81
CA PRO A 7 -2.60 6.34 -2.24
C PRO A 7 -4.08 6.36 -2.65
N ALA A 8 -4.33 6.48 -3.95
CA ALA A 8 -5.62 6.16 -4.54
C ALA A 8 -5.90 4.64 -4.43
N HIS A 9 -7.15 4.24 -4.65
CA HIS A 9 -7.50 2.83 -4.82
C HIS A 9 -6.83 2.27 -6.08
N VAL A 10 -6.50 0.98 -6.08
CA VAL A 10 -5.93 0.30 -7.26
C VAL A 10 -6.83 0.44 -8.49
N CYS A 11 -8.16 0.38 -8.32
CA CYS A 11 -9.12 0.60 -9.41
C CYS A 11 -9.16 2.02 -9.98
N ARG A 12 -8.44 2.97 -9.36
CA ARG A 12 -8.26 4.35 -9.82
C ARG A 12 -6.79 4.68 -10.10
N GLY A 13 -5.95 3.67 -10.37
CA GLY A 13 -4.54 3.86 -10.68
C GLY A 13 -3.63 4.04 -9.47
N GLY A 14 -4.09 3.66 -8.27
CA GLY A 14 -3.25 3.64 -7.07
C GLY A 14 -2.08 2.65 -7.18
N ASP A 15 -0.99 2.95 -6.47
CA ASP A 15 0.15 2.04 -6.31
C ASP A 15 -0.20 0.86 -5.39
N ALA A 16 0.78 -0.02 -5.13
CA ALA A 16 0.59 -1.24 -4.34
C ALA A 16 0.09 -0.97 -2.90
N ARG A 17 0.39 0.21 -2.33
CA ARG A 17 -0.14 0.61 -1.02
C ARG A 17 -1.66 0.71 -1.02
N GLY A 18 -2.25 0.97 -2.19
CA GLY A 18 -3.69 1.05 -2.41
C GLY A 18 -4.43 -0.26 -2.14
N LEU A 19 -3.73 -1.40 -2.07
CA LEU A 19 -4.30 -2.72 -1.73
C LEU A 19 -4.95 -2.75 -0.35
N ALA A 20 -4.52 -1.90 0.59
CA ALA A 20 -5.18 -1.74 1.88
C ALA A 20 -6.67 -1.35 1.76
N PHE A 21 -7.06 -0.69 0.66
CA PHE A 21 -8.42 -0.25 0.37
C PHE A 21 -9.20 -1.18 -0.59
N CYS A 22 -8.60 -2.29 -1.02
CA CYS A 22 -9.25 -3.25 -1.91
C CYS A 22 -10.13 -4.25 -1.13
N CYS A 23 -11.25 -4.62 -1.75
CA CYS A 23 -12.13 -5.71 -1.34
C CYS A 23 -11.45 -7.09 -1.58
N PRO A 24 -12.05 -8.20 -1.13
CA PRO A 24 -11.59 -9.54 -1.49
C PRO A 24 -11.55 -9.71 -3.02
N PRO A 25 -10.56 -10.44 -3.58
CA PRO A 25 -10.35 -10.62 -5.01
C PRO A 25 -11.31 -11.67 -5.60
N VAL A 26 -12.62 -11.46 -5.41
CA VAL A 26 -13.70 -12.35 -5.87
C VAL A 26 -14.41 -11.83 -7.13
N LYS A 27 -14.03 -10.64 -7.60
CA LYS A 27 -14.57 -10.00 -8.81
C LYS A 27 -13.42 -9.71 -9.77
N PRO A 28 -13.64 -9.85 -11.11
CA PRO A 28 -12.61 -9.54 -12.10
C PRO A 28 -12.35 -8.02 -12.11
N CYS A 29 -11.37 -7.57 -11.32
CA CYS A 29 -11.01 -6.17 -11.18
C CYS A 29 -9.48 -5.99 -11.08
N PRO A 30 -8.97 -4.74 -11.17
CA PRO A 30 -7.52 -4.47 -11.22
C PRO A 30 -6.69 -4.99 -10.03
N VAL A 31 -7.31 -5.45 -8.95
CA VAL A 31 -6.61 -6.09 -7.82
C VAL A 31 -5.80 -7.30 -8.28
N HIS A 32 -6.31 -8.10 -9.20
CA HIS A 32 -5.63 -9.32 -9.66
C HIS A 32 -4.29 -9.00 -10.34
N LEU A 33 -4.31 -8.01 -11.24
CA LEU A 33 -3.10 -7.54 -11.91
C LEU A 33 -2.10 -6.97 -10.90
N LYS A 34 -2.58 -6.13 -9.95
CA LYS A 34 -1.70 -5.54 -8.94
C LYS A 34 -1.08 -6.59 -8.03
N LEU A 35 -1.82 -7.62 -7.62
CA LEU A 35 -1.30 -8.72 -6.81
C LEU A 35 -0.22 -9.51 -7.57
N GLN A 36 -0.47 -9.83 -8.84
CA GLN A 36 0.50 -10.49 -9.70
C GLN A 36 1.79 -9.67 -9.88
N GLU A 37 1.66 -8.37 -10.12
CA GLU A 37 2.80 -7.44 -10.24
C GLU A 37 3.69 -7.45 -8.99
N ILE A 38 3.07 -7.59 -7.82
CA ILE A 38 3.78 -7.60 -6.53
C ILE A 38 4.10 -9.01 -6.01
N GLY A 39 3.96 -10.03 -6.85
CA GLY A 39 4.32 -11.40 -6.50
C GLY A 39 3.44 -12.06 -5.44
N LEU A 40 2.22 -11.55 -5.21
CA LEU A 40 1.23 -12.15 -4.30
C LEU A 40 0.14 -12.87 -5.09
N ASN A 41 -0.28 -14.03 -4.61
CA ASN A 41 -1.49 -14.67 -5.09
C ASN A 41 -2.74 -14.16 -4.32
N PRO A 42 -3.96 -14.33 -4.89
CA PRO A 42 -5.20 -13.88 -4.24
C PRO A 42 -5.43 -14.41 -2.83
N GLN A 43 -5.07 -15.67 -2.55
CA GLN A 43 -5.29 -16.29 -1.25
C GLN A 43 -4.31 -15.74 -0.20
N GLU A 44 -3.05 -15.51 -0.56
CA GLU A 44 -2.07 -14.84 0.32
C GLU A 44 -2.56 -13.45 0.72
N PHE A 45 -3.03 -12.65 -0.24
CA PHE A 45 -3.60 -11.34 0.03
C PHE A 45 -4.79 -11.41 1.01
N VAL A 46 -5.66 -12.42 0.85
CA VAL A 46 -6.77 -12.64 1.77
C VAL A 46 -6.28 -12.97 3.17
N ASN A 47 -5.37 -13.95 3.28
CA ASN A 47 -4.83 -14.38 4.57
C ASN A 47 -4.15 -13.23 5.32
N ILE A 48 -3.34 -12.42 4.63
CA ILE A 48 -2.68 -11.25 5.23
C ILE A 48 -3.71 -10.28 5.82
N LYS A 49 -4.75 -9.95 5.04
CA LYS A 49 -5.80 -9.04 5.51
C LYS A 49 -6.60 -9.62 6.68
N GLU A 50 -7.03 -10.87 6.60
CA GLU A 50 -7.81 -11.49 7.67
C GLU A 50 -7.00 -11.62 8.96
N GLU A 51 -5.73 -12.04 8.88
CA GLU A 51 -4.83 -12.10 10.04
C GLU A 51 -4.56 -10.71 10.65
N PHE A 52 -4.44 -9.68 9.83
CA PHE A 52 -4.35 -8.29 10.32
C PHE A 52 -5.65 -7.85 11.01
N GLY A 53 -6.80 -8.22 10.43
CA GLY A 53 -8.12 -7.95 11.00
C GLY A 53 -8.31 -8.60 12.37
N LYS A 54 -7.86 -9.85 12.57
CA LYS A 54 -7.92 -10.55 13.88
C LYS A 54 -7.15 -9.84 14.99
N LYS A 55 -6.11 -9.09 14.64
CA LYS A 55 -5.18 -8.43 15.58
C LYS A 55 -5.47 -6.95 15.78
N THR A 56 -6.43 -6.37 15.05
CA THR A 56 -6.67 -4.92 15.04
C THR A 56 -8.16 -4.60 15.03
N LYS A 57 -8.51 -3.34 15.29
CA LYS A 57 -9.90 -2.88 15.18
C LYS A 57 -10.47 -2.95 13.76
N LEU A 58 -9.65 -3.19 12.73
CA LEU A 58 -10.15 -3.42 11.37
C LEU A 58 -10.91 -4.74 11.24
N GLY A 59 -10.79 -5.67 12.19
CA GLY A 59 -11.58 -6.90 12.22
C GLY A 59 -13.08 -6.66 12.43
N ALA A 60 -13.47 -5.56 13.09
CA ALA A 60 -14.88 -5.18 13.28
C ALA A 60 -15.56 -4.80 11.96
N GLY A 61 -16.88 -4.57 11.96
CA GLY A 61 -17.61 -4.14 10.77
C GLY A 61 -18.52 -5.20 10.17
N ALA A 62 -19.22 -5.99 10.99
CA ALA A 62 -20.08 -7.08 10.55
C ALA A 62 -21.16 -6.62 9.53
N SER A 63 -21.61 -5.36 9.61
CA SER A 63 -22.60 -4.79 8.68
C SER A 63 -21.99 -4.14 7.43
N THR A 64 -20.67 -4.21 7.23
CA THR A 64 -20.01 -3.72 6.02
C THR A 64 -20.12 -4.72 4.87
N CYS A 65 -19.81 -4.30 3.63
CA CYS A 65 -19.97 -5.12 2.41
C CYS A 65 -19.35 -6.52 2.47
N PHE A 66 -18.30 -6.72 3.27
CA PHE A 66 -17.62 -8.00 3.44
C PHE A 66 -17.41 -8.34 4.93
N GLY A 67 -18.29 -7.84 5.80
CA GLY A 67 -18.29 -8.17 7.22
C GLY A 67 -17.06 -7.75 8.02
N SER A 68 -16.18 -6.92 7.45
CA SER A 68 -14.99 -6.41 8.14
C SER A 68 -14.48 -5.10 7.52
N LEU A 69 -14.05 -4.17 8.37
CA LEU A 69 -13.41 -2.91 8.00
C LEU A 69 -12.09 -3.12 7.27
N VAL A 70 -11.46 -4.29 7.38
CA VAL A 70 -10.24 -4.63 6.62
C VAL A 70 -10.47 -4.59 5.10
N TRP A 71 -11.71 -4.84 4.67
CA TRP A 71 -12.14 -4.80 3.27
C TRP A 71 -12.70 -3.44 2.83
N CYS A 72 -12.90 -2.52 3.78
CA CYS A 72 -13.47 -1.22 3.48
C CYS A 72 -12.50 -0.30 2.72
N CYS A 73 -13.10 0.57 1.91
CA CYS A 73 -12.42 1.55 1.09
C CYS A 73 -11.96 2.78 1.90
N LYS A 74 -11.00 3.55 1.36
CA LYS A 74 -10.48 4.81 1.93
C LYS A 74 -11.58 5.75 2.44
N ALA A 75 -11.34 6.40 3.59
CA ALA A 75 -12.28 7.28 4.28
C ALA A 75 -12.86 8.40 3.38
N SER A 76 -12.06 8.90 2.43
CA SER A 76 -12.47 9.95 1.48
C SER A 76 -13.61 9.55 0.54
N LYS A 77 -13.90 8.25 0.36
CA LYS A 77 -15.09 7.81 -0.38
C LYS A 77 -16.28 7.73 0.60
N PRO A 78 -17.40 8.41 0.33
CA PRO A 78 -18.58 8.35 1.21
C PRO A 78 -19.14 6.92 1.23
N CYS A 79 -19.34 6.37 2.44
CA CYS A 79 -19.89 5.03 2.62
C CYS A 79 -20.61 4.92 3.98
N PRO A 80 -21.95 4.98 4.01
CA PRO A 80 -22.72 4.92 5.25
C PRO A 80 -22.44 3.66 6.07
N LEU A 81 -22.29 2.49 5.43
CA LEU A 81 -22.04 1.22 6.13
C LEU A 81 -20.71 1.23 6.88
N ARG A 82 -19.65 1.76 6.26
CA ARG A 82 -18.36 1.91 6.92
C ARG A 82 -18.46 2.91 8.06
N ASP A 83 -19.03 4.08 7.79
CA ASP A 83 -19.00 5.19 8.76
C ASP A 83 -19.87 4.88 10.00
N MET A 84 -21.00 4.19 9.82
CA MET A 84 -21.80 3.66 10.93
C MET A 84 -21.03 2.64 11.78
N GLU A 85 -20.30 1.71 11.16
CA GLU A 85 -19.49 0.72 11.88
C GLU A 85 -18.28 1.35 12.57
N LEU A 86 -17.62 2.33 11.94
CA LEU A 86 -16.56 3.11 12.58
C LEU A 86 -17.09 3.81 13.84
N GLN A 87 -18.25 4.47 13.76
CA GLN A 87 -18.88 5.11 14.91
C GLN A 87 -19.28 4.09 15.99
N ALA A 88 -19.94 3.00 15.62
CA ALA A 88 -20.41 1.96 16.55
C ALA A 88 -19.26 1.29 17.32
N ASN A 89 -18.08 1.19 16.71
CA ASN A 89 -16.89 0.60 17.31
C ASN A 89 -15.93 1.65 17.91
N GLY A 90 -16.32 2.92 17.95
CA GLY A 90 -15.49 4.00 18.52
C GLY A 90 -14.17 4.22 17.77
N ILE A 91 -14.15 3.99 16.46
CA ILE A 91 -12.97 4.14 15.60
C ILE A 91 -13.09 5.47 14.86
N SER A 92 -12.18 6.40 15.12
CA SER A 92 -12.14 7.66 14.38
C SER A 92 -11.68 7.45 12.93
N HIS A 93 -12.01 8.39 12.04
CA HIS A 93 -11.50 8.35 10.65
C HIS A 93 -9.98 8.39 10.59
N ASP A 94 -9.33 9.15 11.48
CA ASP A 94 -7.86 9.19 11.57
C ASP A 94 -7.30 7.84 12.04
N GLU A 95 -7.85 7.24 13.10
CA GLU A 95 -7.43 5.91 13.55
C GLU A 95 -7.62 4.85 12.45
N TYR A 96 -8.76 4.88 11.76
CA TYR A 96 -9.02 4.00 10.62
C TYR A 96 -7.98 4.16 9.51
N MET A 97 -7.61 5.40 9.18
CA MET A 97 -6.59 5.68 8.15
C MET A 97 -5.18 5.25 8.61
N THR A 98 -4.85 5.41 9.89
CA THR A 98 -3.60 4.89 10.48
C THR A 98 -3.54 3.37 10.40
N LEU A 99 -4.62 2.67 10.77
CA LEU A 99 -4.70 1.21 10.66
C LEU A 99 -4.61 0.74 9.20
N LYS A 100 -5.19 1.49 8.25
CA LYS A 100 -5.07 1.20 6.82
C LYS A 100 -3.66 1.38 6.29
N LYS A 101 -2.91 2.35 6.82
CA LYS A 101 -1.48 2.52 6.52
C LYS A 101 -0.69 1.31 7.00
N GLN A 102 -0.88 0.90 8.25
CA GLN A 102 -0.24 -0.30 8.80
C GLN A 102 -0.58 -1.57 8.02
N LEU A 103 -1.84 -1.71 7.58
CA LEU A 103 -2.25 -2.83 6.74
C LEU A 103 -1.55 -2.80 5.38
N SER A 104 -1.38 -1.62 4.78
CA SER A 104 -0.60 -1.47 3.55
C SER A 104 0.84 -1.94 3.74
N GLU A 105 1.49 -1.49 4.81
CA GLU A 105 2.86 -1.90 5.15
C GLU A 105 2.94 -3.43 5.33
N GLU A 106 1.95 -4.03 6.01
CA GLU A 106 1.89 -5.48 6.21
C GLU A 106 1.74 -6.28 4.91
N ILE A 107 0.90 -5.81 3.98
CA ILE A 107 0.78 -6.42 2.64
C ILE A 107 2.11 -6.35 1.91
N LEU A 108 2.79 -5.20 1.96
CA LEU A 108 4.04 -5.00 1.22
C LEU A 108 5.21 -5.81 1.79
N LYS A 109 5.26 -6.08 3.09
CA LYS A 109 6.27 -6.98 3.69
C LYS A 109 6.25 -8.40 3.11
N HIS A 110 5.09 -8.85 2.65
CA HIS A 110 4.91 -10.17 2.04
C HIS A 110 5.03 -10.15 0.52
N SER A 111 5.24 -8.97 -0.07
CA SER A 111 5.31 -8.77 -1.51
C SER A 111 6.76 -8.70 -2.01
N ASN A 112 6.94 -8.86 -3.31
CA ASN A 112 8.25 -8.70 -3.96
C ASN A 112 8.58 -7.22 -4.31
N VAL A 113 7.77 -6.25 -3.86
CA VAL A 113 7.94 -4.81 -4.19
C VAL A 113 9.30 -4.29 -3.73
N ASN A 114 9.86 -4.87 -2.66
CA ASN A 114 11.18 -4.51 -2.11
C ASN A 114 12.29 -5.47 -2.56
N THR A 115 12.05 -6.31 -3.57
CA THR A 115 13.03 -7.27 -4.10
C THR A 115 13.35 -7.02 -5.58
N VAL A 116 12.96 -5.86 -6.11
CA VAL A 116 13.31 -5.47 -7.48
C VAL A 116 14.81 -5.18 -7.50
N ASN A 117 15.56 -6.09 -8.10
CA ASN A 117 16.97 -5.84 -8.40
C ASN A 117 17.03 -5.04 -9.70
N TYR A 118 17.63 -3.86 -9.63
CA TYR A 118 17.89 -3.02 -10.80
C TYR A 118 19.12 -3.54 -11.53
N SER A 119 19.05 -3.57 -12.87
CA SER A 119 20.25 -3.85 -13.67
C SER A 119 21.25 -2.72 -13.55
N ASP A 120 22.52 -2.98 -13.85
CA ASP A 120 23.53 -1.91 -13.87
C ASP A 120 23.15 -0.78 -14.86
N GLU A 121 22.44 -1.09 -15.96
CA GLU A 121 21.93 -0.11 -16.91
C GLU A 121 20.83 0.80 -16.30
N ASP A 122 19.94 0.23 -15.48
CA ASP A 122 18.90 1.00 -14.78
C ASP A 122 19.52 1.93 -13.73
N ILE A 123 20.50 1.43 -12.96
CA ILE A 123 21.22 2.20 -11.94
C ILE A 123 22.02 3.32 -12.60
N GLN A 124 22.69 3.04 -13.72
CA GLN A 124 23.43 4.05 -14.46
C GLN A 124 22.49 5.14 -15.01
N SER A 125 21.32 4.75 -15.52
CA SER A 125 20.32 5.71 -15.99
C SER A 125 19.82 6.64 -14.87
N LEU A 126 19.65 6.11 -13.65
CA LEU A 126 19.30 6.89 -12.48
C LEU A 126 20.45 7.84 -12.08
N ALA A 127 21.69 7.36 -12.10
CA ALA A 127 22.88 8.15 -11.81
C ALA A 127 23.00 9.35 -12.75
N ASP A 128 22.86 9.10 -14.06
CA ASP A 128 22.92 10.12 -15.11
C ASP A 128 21.78 11.16 -14.95
N THR A 129 20.56 10.71 -14.60
CA THR A 129 19.40 11.59 -14.43
C THR A 129 19.60 12.60 -13.29
N PHE A 130 20.31 12.22 -12.24
CA PHE A 130 20.54 13.04 -11.05
C PHE A 130 21.95 13.66 -11.00
N GLU A 131 22.77 13.43 -12.04
CA GLU A 131 24.17 13.85 -12.10
C GLU A 131 24.99 13.39 -10.88
N ILE A 132 24.73 12.17 -10.41
CA ILE A 132 25.42 11.53 -9.27
C ILE A 132 26.25 10.32 -9.73
N SER A 133 27.10 9.79 -8.85
CA SER A 133 27.84 8.56 -9.16
C SER A 133 26.95 7.32 -9.18
N PHE A 134 27.38 6.27 -9.89
CA PHE A 134 26.71 4.97 -9.90
C PHE A 134 26.54 4.41 -8.49
N ASP A 135 27.59 4.51 -7.65
CA ASP A 135 27.56 4.03 -6.28
C ASP A 135 26.56 4.82 -5.41
N GLU A 136 26.44 6.13 -5.61
CA GLU A 136 25.43 6.94 -4.92
C GLU A 136 24.01 6.59 -5.37
N ALA A 137 23.79 6.37 -6.67
CA ALA A 137 22.50 5.94 -7.19
C ALA A 137 22.10 4.57 -6.64
N LYS A 138 23.05 3.63 -6.59
CA LYS A 138 22.87 2.30 -6.01
C LYS A 138 22.55 2.37 -4.52
N ASN A 139 23.35 3.13 -3.74
CA ASN A 139 23.10 3.33 -2.32
C ASN A 139 21.73 3.99 -2.07
N ALA A 140 21.31 4.94 -2.91
CA ALA A 140 20.01 5.58 -2.79
C ALA A 140 18.84 4.61 -3.02
N LEU A 141 19.00 3.65 -3.95
CA LEU A 141 18.03 2.57 -4.16
C LEU A 141 18.01 1.60 -2.97
N ASP A 142 19.18 1.18 -2.49
CA ASP A 142 19.31 0.28 -1.33
C ASP A 142 18.72 0.89 -0.05
N GLU A 143 19.05 2.16 0.26
CA GLU A 143 18.49 2.93 1.38
C GLU A 143 16.96 3.10 1.28
N SER A 144 16.43 3.05 0.06
CA SER A 144 15.00 3.16 -0.22
C SER A 144 14.30 1.80 -0.29
N GLY A 145 14.99 0.71 0.07
CA GLY A 145 14.43 -0.64 0.01
C GLY A 145 14.12 -1.11 -1.41
N ASN A 146 14.91 -0.66 -2.39
CA ASN A 146 14.68 -0.85 -3.82
C ASN A 146 13.35 -0.28 -4.36
N ASP A 147 12.76 0.70 -3.66
CA ASP A 147 11.64 1.49 -4.20
C ASP A 147 12.18 2.71 -4.98
N LEU A 148 12.14 2.63 -6.32
CA LEU A 148 12.58 3.71 -7.20
C LEU A 148 11.86 5.04 -6.94
N LYS A 149 10.59 5.05 -6.55
CA LYS A 149 9.87 6.31 -6.29
C LYS A 149 10.37 6.98 -5.02
N VAL A 150 10.64 6.19 -3.98
CA VAL A 150 11.23 6.67 -2.73
C VAL A 150 12.65 7.16 -2.98
N ALA A 151 13.45 6.42 -3.73
CA ALA A 151 14.79 6.82 -4.12
C ALA A 151 14.79 8.16 -4.88
N ILE A 152 13.95 8.30 -5.91
CA ILE A 152 13.78 9.54 -6.68
C ILE A 152 13.34 10.70 -5.78
N LYS A 153 12.38 10.47 -4.86
CA LYS A 153 11.92 11.50 -3.93
C LYS A 153 13.05 11.97 -3.01
N ASN A 154 13.82 11.04 -2.46
CA ASN A 154 14.93 11.32 -1.57
C ASN A 154 16.06 12.07 -2.29
N LEU A 155 16.41 11.63 -3.51
CA LEU A 155 17.41 12.30 -4.34
C LEU A 155 17.00 13.74 -4.69
N ARG A 156 15.73 13.98 -5.04
CA ARG A 156 15.20 15.33 -5.27
C ARG A 156 15.24 16.24 -4.05
N MET A 157 15.13 15.67 -2.84
CA MET A 157 15.23 16.46 -1.60
C MET A 157 16.67 16.81 -1.25
N LYS A 158 17.66 16.01 -1.68
CA LYS A 158 19.09 16.27 -1.45
C LYS A 158 19.67 17.30 -2.43
N SER A 159 19.03 17.51 -3.59
CA SER A 159 19.45 18.48 -4.62
C SER A 159 18.81 19.87 -4.49
N LEU A 160 17.98 20.09 -3.47
CA LEU A 160 17.42 21.39 -3.07
C LEU A 160 18.24 22.01 -1.93
#